data_AF-A0A3L7WB36-F1
#
_entry.id   AF-A0A3L7WB36-F1
#
_cell.length_a   1.000
_cell.length_b   1.000
_cell.length_c   1.000
_cell.angle_alpha   90.00
_cell.angle_beta   90.00
_cell.angle_gamma   90.00
#
_symmetry.space_group_name_H-M   'P 1'
#
loop_
_entity.id
_entity.type
_entity.pdbx_description
1 polymer ?
#
loop_
_entity_poly.entity_id
_entity_poly.type
_entity_poly.pdbx_seq_one_letter_code
_entity_poly.pdbx_strand_id
1 'polypeptide(L)'
;MSDSLARSIAIDGPTASGKSVVGRAVADRLAVGFVDTGLMYRACTLAVLEAGIDPQASDDVVELVRGLAMELEWPRELSQPHVVLAGEDVTSKLRTPEIEHAVSFVSGVPAVRDELVRRQRAIADRSPIVMAGRDIGTRVLTEARTKIFLEASAMVRAQRRLGEELDSGRQTTFERVLDETRRRDEMDNTGQRAIHREQAADDAIIIDTDMLGIDDVVERCVEAYRTANGD
;
A
#
# COMPACT_ATOMS: atom_id res chain seq x y z
N MET A 1 -16.11 -2.81 19.43
CA MET A 1 -14.85 -3.00 18.70
C MET A 1 -15.06 -4.17 17.77
N SER A 2 -14.82 -4.02 16.47
CA SER A 2 -15.03 -5.12 15.53
C SER A 2 -13.91 -6.14 15.67
N ASP A 3 -14.25 -7.41 15.89
CA ASP A 3 -13.27 -8.51 15.92
C ASP A 3 -12.49 -8.58 14.59
N SER A 4 -13.14 -8.16 13.51
CA SER A 4 -12.54 -8.05 12.17
C SER A 4 -11.32 -7.12 12.14
N LEU A 5 -11.44 -5.90 12.70
CA LEU A 5 -10.35 -4.94 12.74
C LEU A 5 -9.19 -5.44 13.60
N ALA A 6 -9.49 -6.07 14.74
CA ALA A 6 -8.48 -6.62 15.64
C ALA A 6 -7.70 -7.78 15.00
N ARG A 7 -8.38 -8.62 14.21
CA ARG A 7 -7.80 -9.74 13.45
C ARG A 7 -7.26 -9.34 12.07
N SER A 8 -7.32 -8.07 11.69
CA SER A 8 -6.69 -7.62 10.44
C SER A 8 -5.18 -7.47 10.63
N ILE A 9 -4.43 -7.48 9.52
CA ILE A 9 -2.97 -7.35 9.52
C ILE A 9 -2.58 -6.07 8.81
N ALA A 10 -1.82 -5.20 9.47
CA ALA A 10 -1.18 -4.06 8.84
C ALA A 10 0.23 -4.44 8.36
N ILE A 11 0.57 -4.12 7.12
CA ILE A 11 1.93 -4.25 6.58
C ILE A 11 2.38 -2.90 6.03
N ASP A 12 3.26 -2.24 6.78
CA ASP A 12 3.86 -0.96 6.44
C ASP A 12 5.31 -1.10 5.99
N GLY A 13 5.88 0.00 5.47
CA GLY A 13 7.27 0.07 5.02
C GLY A 13 7.45 0.92 3.76
N PRO A 14 8.70 1.19 3.34
CA PRO A 14 9.01 2.05 2.21
C PRO A 14 8.61 1.44 0.85
N THR A 15 8.51 2.26 -0.20
CA THR A 15 8.27 1.76 -1.57
C THR A 15 9.33 0.73 -1.96
N ALA A 16 8.92 -0.34 -2.66
CA ALA A 16 9.77 -1.47 -3.07
C ALA A 16 10.36 -2.32 -1.92
N SER A 17 9.81 -2.25 -0.70
CA SER A 17 10.15 -3.19 0.38
C SER A 17 9.50 -4.58 0.26
N GLY A 18 8.64 -4.80 -0.74
CA GLY A 18 8.00 -6.11 -0.98
C GLY A 18 6.62 -6.29 -0.32
N LYS A 19 6.05 -5.26 0.32
CA LYS A 19 4.76 -5.34 1.05
C LYS A 19 3.63 -5.99 0.27
N SER A 20 3.42 -5.62 -0.99
CA SER A 20 2.29 -6.13 -1.76
C SER A 20 2.49 -7.61 -2.14
N VAL A 21 3.74 -8.02 -2.31
CA VAL A 21 4.09 -9.42 -2.59
C VAL A 21 3.94 -10.27 -1.33
N VAL A 22 4.53 -9.82 -0.21
CA VAL A 22 4.41 -10.48 1.10
C VAL A 22 2.95 -10.52 1.56
N GLY A 23 2.24 -9.40 1.48
CA GLY A 23 0.86 -9.28 1.95
C GLY A 23 -0.12 -10.17 1.20
N ARG A 24 0.06 -10.36 -0.12
CA ARG A 24 -0.73 -11.35 -0.89
C ARG A 24 -0.49 -12.76 -0.39
N ALA A 25 0.78 -13.15 -0.25
CA ALA A 25 1.15 -14.49 0.22
C ALA A 25 0.67 -14.76 1.66
N VAL A 26 0.73 -13.76 2.55
CA VAL A 26 0.16 -13.86 3.90
C VAL A 26 -1.36 -14.03 3.84
N ALA A 27 -2.04 -13.24 3.01
CA ALA A 27 -3.49 -13.34 2.83
C ALA A 27 -3.91 -14.72 2.30
N ASP A 28 -3.17 -15.28 1.35
CA ASP A 28 -3.38 -16.63 0.83
C ASP A 28 -3.18 -17.70 1.91
N ARG A 29 -2.09 -17.62 2.70
CA ARG A 29 -1.82 -18.58 3.79
C ARG A 29 -2.87 -18.55 4.91
N LEU A 30 -3.47 -17.39 5.14
CA LEU A 30 -4.49 -17.19 6.19
C LEU A 30 -5.93 -17.24 5.66
N ALA A 31 -6.13 -17.41 4.35
CA ALA A 31 -7.43 -17.39 3.67
C ALA A 31 -8.26 -16.12 3.98
N VAL A 32 -7.61 -14.95 3.98
CA VAL A 32 -8.23 -13.64 4.20
C VAL A 32 -8.06 -12.74 2.97
N GLY A 33 -8.78 -11.62 2.94
CA GLY A 33 -8.61 -10.63 1.87
C GLY A 33 -7.24 -9.94 1.89
N PHE A 34 -6.81 -9.40 0.76
CA PHE A 34 -5.67 -8.48 0.65
C PHE A 34 -6.09 -7.17 -0.01
N VAL A 35 -5.54 -6.05 0.49
CA VAL A 35 -5.59 -4.74 -0.19
C VAL A 35 -4.22 -4.08 -0.15
N ASP A 36 -3.72 -3.69 -1.33
CA ASP A 36 -2.67 -2.68 -1.46
C ASP A 36 -3.34 -1.30 -1.54
N THR A 37 -3.25 -0.52 -0.46
CA THR A 37 -3.93 0.78 -0.40
C THR A 37 -3.39 1.77 -1.44
N GLY A 38 -2.18 1.54 -1.96
CA GLY A 38 -1.63 2.29 -3.08
C GLY A 38 -2.48 2.21 -4.34
N LEU A 39 -3.21 1.10 -4.56
CA LEU A 39 -4.16 0.98 -5.68
C LEU A 39 -5.35 1.92 -5.52
N MET A 40 -5.82 2.16 -4.30
CA MET A 40 -6.92 3.10 -4.04
C MET A 40 -6.52 4.54 -4.34
N TYR A 41 -5.30 4.95 -3.95
CA TYR A 41 -4.75 6.27 -4.30
C TYR A 41 -4.56 6.42 -5.82
N ARG A 42 -4.11 5.35 -6.49
CA ARG A 42 -3.98 5.32 -7.96
C ARG A 42 -5.34 5.41 -8.66
N ALA A 43 -6.38 4.79 -8.12
CA ALA A 43 -7.73 4.90 -8.64
C ALA A 43 -8.31 6.31 -8.49
N CYS A 44 -8.07 6.96 -7.35
CA CYS A 44 -8.38 8.39 -7.18
C CYS A 44 -7.63 9.25 -8.20
N THR A 45 -6.35 8.94 -8.44
CA THR A 45 -5.52 9.65 -9.41
C THR A 45 -6.01 9.47 -10.84
N LEU A 46 -6.39 8.24 -11.21
CA LEU A 46 -7.00 7.96 -12.51
C LEU A 46 -8.25 8.81 -12.71
N ALA A 47 -9.16 8.83 -11.72
CA ALA A 47 -10.38 9.62 -11.80
C ALA A 47 -10.10 11.12 -11.96
N VAL A 48 -9.12 11.67 -11.23
CA VAL A 48 -8.67 13.06 -11.35
C VAL A 48 -8.20 13.37 -12.77
N LEU A 49 -7.36 12.49 -13.34
CA LEU A 49 -6.82 12.66 -14.68
C LEU A 49 -7.90 12.53 -15.76
N GLU A 50 -8.81 11.56 -15.64
CA GLU A 50 -9.93 11.37 -16.58
C GLU A 50 -10.94 12.54 -16.53
N ALA A 51 -11.09 13.19 -15.36
CA ALA A 51 -11.88 14.41 -15.22
C ALA A 51 -11.18 15.67 -15.74
N GLY A 52 -9.92 15.59 -16.16
CA GLY A 52 -9.12 16.73 -16.61
C GLY A 52 -8.77 17.72 -15.49
N ILE A 53 -8.82 17.29 -14.23
CA ILE A 53 -8.48 18.10 -13.06
C ILE A 53 -6.96 18.08 -12.87
N ASP A 54 -6.35 19.24 -12.60
CA ASP A 54 -4.94 19.31 -12.22
C ASP A 54 -4.74 18.57 -10.87
N PRO A 55 -3.87 17.52 -10.80
CA PRO A 55 -3.60 16.81 -9.55
C PRO A 55 -3.09 17.68 -8.39
N GLN A 56 -2.63 18.91 -8.67
CA GLN A 56 -2.20 19.87 -7.67
C GLN A 56 -3.33 20.81 -7.19
N ALA A 57 -4.47 20.85 -7.87
CA ALA A 57 -5.64 21.63 -7.48
C ALA A 57 -6.40 20.93 -6.33
N SER A 58 -5.91 21.13 -5.11
CA SER A 58 -6.31 20.35 -3.94
C SER A 58 -7.83 20.36 -3.67
N ASP A 59 -8.52 21.47 -3.90
CA ASP A 59 -9.97 21.58 -3.63
C ASP A 59 -10.79 20.72 -4.60
N ASP A 60 -10.53 20.84 -5.90
CA ASP A 60 -11.21 20.06 -6.95
C ASP A 60 -10.93 18.55 -6.80
N VAL A 61 -9.68 18.20 -6.46
CA VAL A 61 -9.28 16.82 -6.18
C VAL A 61 -10.08 16.25 -5.00
N VAL A 62 -10.25 17.01 -3.93
CA VAL A 62 -10.98 16.57 -2.73
C VAL A 62 -12.46 16.39 -3.03
N GLU A 63 -13.07 17.32 -3.76
CA GLU A 63 -14.49 17.22 -4.14
C GLU A 63 -14.74 15.96 -4.97
N LEU A 64 -13.92 15.72 -6.00
CA LEU A 64 -14.04 14.52 -6.84
C LEU A 64 -13.86 13.24 -6.02
N VAL A 65 -12.80 13.15 -5.20
CA VAL A 65 -12.51 11.93 -4.43
C VAL A 65 -13.64 11.60 -3.45
N ARG A 66 -14.24 12.61 -2.79
CA ARG A 66 -15.38 12.40 -1.88
C ARG A 66 -16.60 11.85 -2.60
N GLY A 67 -16.88 12.31 -3.82
CA GLY A 67 -17.99 11.84 -4.66
C GLY A 67 -17.71 10.53 -5.41
N LEU A 68 -16.46 10.07 -5.45
CA LEU A 68 -16.06 8.94 -6.28
C LEU A 68 -16.71 7.63 -5.81
N ALA A 69 -17.49 6.99 -6.68
CA ALA A 69 -17.99 5.64 -6.49
C ALA A 69 -16.86 4.64 -6.75
N MET A 70 -16.13 4.27 -5.69
CA MET A 70 -15.02 3.32 -5.74
C MET A 70 -15.34 2.12 -4.86
N GLU A 71 -15.24 0.93 -5.42
CA GLU A 71 -15.44 -0.35 -4.76
C GLU A 71 -14.23 -1.27 -4.96
N LEU A 72 -14.03 -2.16 -4.00
CA LEU A 72 -13.08 -3.26 -4.13
C LEU A 72 -13.87 -4.57 -4.19
N GLU A 73 -13.58 -5.38 -5.20
CA GLU A 73 -14.22 -6.67 -5.42
C GLU A 73 -13.18 -7.79 -5.44
N TRP A 74 -13.55 -8.98 -4.98
CA TRP A 74 -12.70 -10.17 -5.00
C TRP A 74 -13.39 -11.29 -5.79
N PRO A 75 -13.46 -11.18 -7.12
CA PRO A 75 -14.28 -12.07 -7.94
C PRO A 75 -13.75 -13.51 -8.02
N ARG A 76 -12.46 -13.75 -7.70
CA ARG A 76 -11.82 -15.06 -7.79
C ARG A 76 -10.95 -15.39 -6.58
N GLU A 77 -9.95 -14.55 -6.33
CA GLU A 77 -8.92 -14.78 -5.31
C GLU A 77 -8.97 -13.64 -4.28
N LEU A 78 -9.06 -13.99 -2.99
CA LEU A 78 -9.10 -13.01 -1.89
C LEU A 78 -7.83 -12.15 -1.81
N SER A 79 -6.71 -12.64 -2.33
CA SER A 79 -5.45 -11.88 -2.38
C SER A 79 -5.35 -10.90 -3.57
N GLN A 80 -6.30 -10.92 -4.52
CA GLN A 80 -6.26 -10.12 -5.74
C GLN A 80 -7.54 -9.28 -5.89
N PRO A 81 -7.63 -8.13 -5.21
CA PRO A 81 -8.77 -7.24 -5.36
C PRO A 81 -8.79 -6.60 -6.75
N HIS A 82 -9.98 -6.50 -7.33
CA HIS A 82 -10.28 -5.63 -8.45
C HIS A 82 -10.73 -4.27 -7.91
N VAL A 83 -10.23 -3.19 -8.52
CA VAL A 83 -10.68 -1.83 -8.22
C VAL A 83 -11.71 -1.41 -9.25
N VAL A 84 -12.93 -1.16 -8.78
CA VAL A 84 -14.07 -0.80 -9.61
C VAL A 84 -14.38 0.68 -9.40
N LEU A 85 -14.40 1.47 -10.48
CA LEU A 85 -14.81 2.87 -10.48
C LEU A 85 -16.07 3.04 -11.31
N ALA A 86 -17.13 3.56 -10.71
CA ALA A 86 -18.43 3.77 -11.37
C ALA A 86 -18.96 2.53 -12.13
N GLY A 87 -18.68 1.32 -11.61
CA GLY A 87 -19.07 0.04 -12.21
C GLY A 87 -18.11 -0.52 -13.26
N GLU A 88 -16.98 0.15 -13.56
CA GLU A 88 -15.93 -0.35 -14.46
C GLU A 88 -14.72 -0.84 -13.67
N ASP A 89 -14.24 -2.05 -13.99
CA ASP A 89 -12.95 -2.54 -13.49
C ASP A 89 -11.78 -1.79 -14.14
N VAL A 90 -11.09 -1.00 -13.34
CA VAL A 90 -9.95 -0.17 -13.78
C VAL A 90 -8.61 -0.75 -13.35
N THR A 91 -8.56 -1.94 -12.77
CA THR A 91 -7.36 -2.51 -12.11
C THR A 91 -6.13 -2.49 -13.00
N SER A 92 -6.28 -2.84 -14.28
CA SER A 92 -5.20 -2.87 -15.27
C SER A 92 -4.67 -1.47 -15.64
N LYS A 93 -5.48 -0.42 -15.46
CA LYS A 93 -5.12 0.96 -15.78
C LYS A 93 -4.30 1.64 -14.68
N LEU A 94 -4.27 1.11 -13.46
CA LEU A 94 -3.74 1.82 -12.28
C LEU A 94 -2.22 1.97 -12.21
N ARG A 95 -1.48 1.31 -13.10
CA ARG A 95 -0.01 1.29 -13.11
C ARG A 95 0.61 1.98 -14.31
N THR A 96 -0.14 2.80 -15.04
CA THR A 96 0.41 3.58 -16.15
C THR A 96 1.42 4.62 -15.66
N PRO A 97 2.40 5.03 -16.49
CA PRO A 97 3.35 6.08 -16.15
C PRO A 97 2.67 7.38 -15.72
N GLU A 98 1.59 7.78 -16.37
CA GLU A 98 0.86 9.02 -16.08
C GLU A 98 0.34 9.03 -14.64
N ILE A 99 -0.25 7.92 -14.18
CA ILE A 99 -0.70 7.76 -12.80
C ILE A 99 0.50 7.73 -11.85
N GLU A 100 1.58 7.06 -12.23
CA GLU A 100 2.78 6.99 -11.39
C GLU A 100 3.39 8.37 -11.13
N HIS A 101 3.38 9.26 -12.13
CA HIS A 101 3.83 10.63 -11.99
C HIS A 101 2.86 11.48 -11.14
N ALA A 102 1.54 11.26 -11.28
CA ALA A 102 0.52 12.10 -10.65
C ALA A 102 0.13 11.69 -9.22
N VAL A 103 0.24 10.40 -8.87
CA VAL A 103 -0.32 9.85 -7.61
C VAL A 103 0.24 10.50 -6.36
N SER A 104 1.47 11.00 -6.44
CA SER A 104 2.11 11.70 -5.34
C SER A 104 1.40 13.03 -5.03
N PHE A 105 0.89 13.77 -6.01
CA PHE A 105 0.16 15.01 -5.75
C PHE A 105 -1.16 14.72 -5.03
N VAL A 106 -1.93 13.75 -5.54
CA VAL A 106 -3.23 13.35 -4.99
C VAL A 106 -3.11 12.77 -3.59
N SER A 107 -2.20 11.82 -3.37
CA SER A 107 -1.95 11.22 -2.04
C SER A 107 -1.36 12.21 -1.03
N GLY A 108 -0.86 13.36 -1.48
CA GLY A 108 -0.40 14.44 -0.63
C GLY A 108 -1.47 15.18 0.11
N VAL A 109 -2.66 15.25 -0.48
CA VAL A 109 -3.75 16.08 0.04
C VAL A 109 -4.30 15.46 1.33
N PRO A 110 -4.21 16.13 2.50
CA PRO A 110 -4.65 15.55 3.77
C PRO A 110 -6.10 15.06 3.74
N ALA A 111 -7.01 15.84 3.16
CA ALA A 111 -8.43 15.48 3.07
C ALA A 111 -8.69 14.26 2.17
N VAL A 112 -7.86 14.00 1.16
CA VAL A 112 -7.91 12.76 0.35
C VAL A 112 -7.50 11.57 1.21
N ARG A 113 -6.41 11.71 1.98
CA ARG A 113 -5.94 10.66 2.90
C ARG A 113 -7.00 10.33 3.95
N ASP A 114 -7.61 11.33 4.56
CA ASP A 114 -8.64 11.12 5.58
C ASP A 114 -9.87 10.39 5.02
N GLU A 115 -10.30 10.74 3.80
CA GLU A 115 -11.39 10.04 3.11
C GLU A 115 -11.03 8.59 2.75
N LEU A 116 -9.80 8.34 2.28
CA LEU A 116 -9.36 6.99 1.98
C LEU A 116 -9.17 6.13 3.24
N VAL A 117 -8.67 6.70 4.34
CA VAL A 117 -8.61 6.01 5.64
C VAL A 117 -10.01 5.57 6.08
N ARG A 118 -11.02 6.44 5.93
CA ARG A 118 -12.42 6.09 6.23
C ARG A 118 -12.91 4.91 5.40
N ARG A 119 -12.63 4.89 4.09
CA ARG A 119 -13.01 3.78 3.19
C ARG A 119 -12.26 2.49 3.50
N GLN A 120 -10.95 2.56 3.74
CA GLN A 120 -10.12 1.41 4.10
C GLN A 120 -10.59 0.76 5.40
N ARG A 121 -10.89 1.57 6.42
CA ARG A 121 -11.49 1.06 7.67
C ARG A 121 -12.83 0.38 7.44
N ALA A 122 -13.70 0.95 6.61
CA ALA A 122 -14.98 0.35 6.27
C ALA A 122 -14.84 -0.99 5.51
N ILE A 123 -13.77 -1.18 4.75
CA ILE A 123 -13.45 -2.48 4.11
C ILE A 123 -13.01 -3.49 5.18
N ALA A 124 -12.07 -3.10 6.05
CA ALA A 124 -11.54 -3.97 7.10
C ALA A 124 -12.57 -4.32 8.20
N ASP A 125 -13.62 -3.53 8.35
CA ASP A 125 -14.68 -3.79 9.32
C ASP A 125 -15.61 -4.95 8.90
N ARG A 126 -15.65 -5.30 7.60
CA ARG A 126 -16.52 -6.36 7.05
C ARG A 126 -15.98 -7.76 7.31
N SER A 127 -14.67 -7.95 7.18
CA SER A 127 -13.99 -9.24 7.36
C SER A 127 -12.50 -9.02 7.59
N PRO A 128 -11.81 -9.91 8.34
CA PRO A 128 -10.37 -9.82 8.54
C PRO A 128 -9.63 -9.72 7.21
N ILE A 129 -8.61 -8.87 7.16
CA ILE A 129 -7.93 -8.52 5.91
C ILE A 129 -6.47 -8.17 6.16
N VAL A 130 -5.61 -8.44 5.18
CA VAL A 130 -4.25 -7.91 5.11
C VAL A 130 -4.27 -6.60 4.33
N MET A 131 -3.87 -5.51 4.96
CA MET A 131 -3.70 -4.22 4.29
C MET A 131 -2.22 -3.84 4.22
N ALA A 132 -1.72 -3.65 3.01
CA ALA A 132 -0.37 -3.17 2.76
C ALA A 132 -0.40 -1.69 2.38
N GLY A 133 0.48 -0.91 2.99
CA GLY A 133 0.57 0.50 2.73
C GLY A 133 1.74 1.16 3.43
N ARG A 134 1.49 2.36 3.92
CA ARG A 134 2.52 3.28 4.37
C ARG A 134 2.31 3.65 5.85
N ASP A 135 1.07 3.91 6.22
CA ASP A 135 0.60 4.30 7.55
C ASP A 135 -0.60 3.45 8.01
N ILE A 136 -0.64 2.17 7.61
CA ILE A 136 -1.74 1.27 7.90
C ILE A 136 -1.85 1.03 9.40
N GLY A 137 -0.78 0.61 10.07
CA GLY A 137 -0.80 0.27 11.49
C GLY A 137 -0.96 1.49 12.41
N THR A 138 -0.70 2.71 11.91
CA THR A 138 -0.75 3.96 12.68
C THR A 138 -2.00 4.80 12.41
N ARG A 139 -2.66 4.64 11.26
CA ARG A 139 -3.85 5.44 10.89
C ARG A 139 -5.06 4.63 10.46
N VAL A 140 -4.88 3.47 9.84
CA VAL A 140 -5.98 2.69 9.25
C VAL A 140 -6.42 1.58 10.21
N LEU A 141 -5.52 0.65 10.51
CA LEU A 141 -5.73 -0.52 11.35
C LEU A 141 -5.03 -0.33 12.70
N THR A 142 -5.34 0.77 13.38
CA THR A 142 -4.77 1.10 14.69
C THR A 142 -5.06 0.05 15.76
N GLU A 143 -6.16 -0.69 15.59
CA GLU A 143 -6.65 -1.73 16.48
C GLU A 143 -6.16 -3.14 16.11
N ALA A 144 -5.46 -3.31 14.98
CA ALA A 144 -4.92 -4.59 14.56
C ALA A 144 -3.91 -5.10 15.60
N ARG A 145 -4.07 -6.35 16.02
CA ARG A 145 -3.10 -7.02 16.93
C ARG A 145 -1.80 -7.35 16.23
N THR A 146 -1.82 -7.43 14.90
CA THR A 146 -0.66 -7.76 14.07
C THR A 146 -0.33 -6.59 13.17
N LYS A 147 0.73 -5.87 13.53
CA LYS A 147 1.30 -4.78 12.73
C LYS A 147 2.73 -5.15 12.37
N ILE A 148 3.02 -5.17 11.09
CA ILE A 148 4.31 -5.52 10.53
C ILE A 148 4.88 -4.31 9.82
N PHE A 149 6.16 -4.07 10.00
CA PHE A 149 6.91 -3.10 9.22
C PHE A 149 8.02 -3.82 8.46
N LEU A 150 7.95 -3.81 7.13
CA LEU A 150 8.99 -4.39 6.29
C LEU A 150 10.06 -3.36 6.00
N GLU A 151 11.27 -3.64 6.47
CA GLU A 151 12.46 -2.83 6.22
C GLU A 151 13.32 -3.48 5.12
N ALA A 152 13.91 -2.63 4.29
CA ALA A 152 14.87 -3.04 3.26
C ALA A 152 15.79 -1.86 2.93
N SER A 153 17.08 -2.11 2.77
CA SER A 153 18.05 -1.09 2.40
C SER A 153 17.69 -0.49 1.03
N ALA A 154 18.09 0.78 0.82
CA ALA A 154 17.88 1.46 -0.45
C ALA A 154 18.47 0.68 -1.65
N MET A 155 19.57 -0.05 -1.43
CA MET A 155 20.17 -0.90 -2.47
C MET A 155 19.28 -2.07 -2.84
N VAL A 156 18.78 -2.83 -1.86
CA VAL A 156 17.88 -3.98 -2.11
C VAL A 156 16.59 -3.51 -2.76
N ARG A 157 16.03 -2.38 -2.29
CA ARG A 157 14.83 -1.77 -2.90
C ARG A 157 15.07 -1.35 -4.34
N ALA A 158 16.22 -0.73 -4.64
CA ALA A 158 16.59 -0.35 -6.00
C ALA A 158 16.79 -1.57 -6.91
N GLN A 159 17.37 -2.67 -6.41
CA GLN A 159 17.51 -3.92 -7.17
C GLN A 159 16.14 -4.54 -7.49
N ARG A 160 15.25 -4.64 -6.50
CA ARG A 160 13.88 -5.14 -6.71
C ARG A 160 13.14 -4.30 -7.74
N ARG A 161 13.24 -2.97 -7.60
CA ARG A 161 12.61 -2.02 -8.52
C ARG A 161 13.17 -2.12 -9.93
N LEU A 162 14.48 -2.28 -10.09
CA LEU A 162 15.10 -2.51 -11.40
C LEU A 162 14.50 -3.73 -12.09
N GLY A 163 14.29 -4.84 -11.36
CA GLY A 163 13.60 -6.02 -11.88
C GLY A 163 12.19 -5.70 -12.39
N GLU A 164 11.37 -5.01 -11.58
CA GLU A 164 10.01 -4.59 -11.98
C GLU A 164 10.00 -3.72 -13.25
N GLU A 165 10.95 -2.79 -13.37
CA GLU A 165 11.08 -1.89 -14.52
C GLU A 165 11.45 -2.68 -15.79
N LEU A 166 12.42 -3.60 -15.70
CA LEU A 166 12.86 -4.44 -16.81
C LEU A 166 11.75 -5.41 -17.27
N ASP A 167 11.03 -6.02 -16.33
CA ASP A 167 9.89 -6.91 -16.61
C ASP A 167 8.74 -6.15 -17.30
N SER A 168 8.58 -4.86 -17.01
CA SER A 168 7.62 -3.97 -17.66
C SER A 168 8.08 -3.44 -19.03
N GLY A 169 9.28 -3.82 -19.49
CA GLY A 169 9.86 -3.40 -20.76
C GLY A 169 10.48 -1.99 -20.74
N ARG A 170 10.63 -1.36 -19.57
CA ARG A 170 11.33 -0.07 -19.46
C ARG A 170 12.84 -0.28 -19.51
N GLN A 171 13.54 0.63 -20.17
CA GLN A 171 15.01 0.67 -20.19
C GLN A 171 15.50 1.65 -19.12
N THR A 172 16.20 1.14 -18.11
CA THR A 172 16.78 1.93 -17.02
C THR A 172 18.06 1.29 -16.48
N THR A 173 18.80 1.98 -15.61
CA THR A 173 20.03 1.49 -14.98
C THR A 173 19.89 1.42 -13.47
N PHE A 174 20.69 0.57 -12.83
CA PHE A 174 20.70 0.45 -11.37
C PHE A 174 21.01 1.79 -10.68
N GLU A 175 21.98 2.55 -11.19
CA GLU A 175 22.39 3.84 -10.62
C GLU A 175 21.25 4.85 -10.65
N ARG A 176 20.48 4.88 -11.75
CA ARG A 176 19.32 5.77 -11.89
C ARG A 176 18.22 5.38 -10.91
N VAL A 177 17.88 4.10 -10.83
CA VAL A 177 16.84 3.60 -9.91
C VAL A 177 17.24 3.82 -8.45
N LEU A 178 18.52 3.66 -8.11
CA LEU A 178 19.04 3.92 -6.78
C LEU A 178 18.96 5.40 -6.42
N ASP A 179 19.34 6.29 -7.33
CA ASP A 179 19.26 7.74 -7.12
C ASP A 179 17.79 8.19 -6.96
N GLU A 180 16.88 7.70 -7.80
CA GLU A 180 15.44 7.96 -7.67
C GLU A 180 14.88 7.42 -6.34
N THR A 181 15.32 6.24 -5.90
CA THR A 181 14.92 5.63 -4.62
C THR A 181 15.37 6.51 -3.45
N ARG A 182 16.63 6.94 -3.44
CA ARG A 182 17.20 7.81 -2.40
C ARG A 182 16.53 9.18 -2.38
N ARG A 183 16.35 9.81 -3.55
CA ARG A 183 15.66 11.11 -3.64
C ARG A 183 14.24 11.03 -3.13
N ARG A 184 13.52 9.94 -3.44
CA ARG A 184 12.19 9.70 -2.87
C ARG A 184 12.29 9.66 -1.35
N ASP A 185 13.17 8.85 -0.77
CA ASP A 185 13.35 8.81 0.69
C ASP A 185 13.76 10.17 1.30
N GLU A 186 14.56 10.98 0.61
CA GLU A 186 15.00 12.31 1.06
C GLU A 186 13.91 13.38 1.00
N MET A 187 13.20 13.51 -0.13
CA MET A 187 12.06 14.43 -0.28
C MET A 187 11.02 14.15 0.81
N ASP A 188 10.88 12.88 1.11
CA ASP A 188 9.93 12.33 2.03
C ASP A 188 10.33 12.59 3.53
N ASN A 189 11.62 12.78 3.84
CA ASN A 189 12.19 13.11 5.17
C ASN A 189 12.00 14.57 5.60
N THR A 190 11.71 15.47 4.66
CA THR A 190 11.47 16.89 4.95
C THR A 190 10.04 17.20 5.46
N GLY A 191 9.25 16.14 5.70
CA GLY A 191 8.09 16.24 6.59
C GLY A 191 6.78 15.67 6.07
N GLN A 192 6.75 14.82 5.02
CA GLN A 192 5.45 14.36 4.52
C GLN A 192 5.30 12.89 4.15
N ARG A 193 6.36 12.09 3.87
CA ARG A 193 6.11 10.79 3.19
C ARG A 193 7.04 9.60 3.45
N ALA A 194 8.17 9.70 4.16
CA ALA A 194 9.16 8.60 4.16
C ALA A 194 8.93 7.74 5.38
N ILE A 195 8.43 6.54 5.14
CA ILE A 195 8.20 5.59 6.20
C ILE A 195 9.51 4.87 6.48
N HIS A 196 10.22 5.50 7.40
CA HIS A 196 11.30 4.91 8.15
C HIS A 196 10.74 4.20 9.38
N ARG A 197 11.58 3.38 9.98
CA ARG A 197 11.24 2.57 11.15
C ARG A 197 10.65 3.40 12.29
N GLU A 198 11.08 4.65 12.44
CA GLU A 198 10.63 5.58 13.48
C GLU A 198 9.16 6.02 13.31
N GLN A 199 8.57 5.78 12.14
CA GLN A 199 7.17 6.07 11.85
C GLN A 199 6.28 4.82 11.91
N ALA A 200 6.87 3.65 12.19
CA ALA A 200 6.11 2.44 12.45
C ALA A 200 5.25 2.63 13.71
N ALA A 201 4.17 1.86 13.82
CA ALA A 201 3.43 1.81 15.09
C ALA A 201 4.35 1.30 16.20
N ASP A 202 4.18 1.80 17.43
CA ASP A 202 5.02 1.42 18.58
C ASP A 202 4.99 -0.10 18.86
N ASP A 203 3.88 -0.75 18.51
CA ASP A 203 3.64 -2.18 18.62
C ASP A 203 3.90 -2.96 17.32
N ALA A 204 4.51 -2.32 16.31
CA ALA A 204 4.85 -2.99 15.05
C ALA A 204 6.08 -3.89 15.19
N ILE A 205 5.99 -5.07 14.59
CA ILE A 205 7.11 -6.00 14.44
C ILE A 205 7.91 -5.59 13.20
N ILE A 206 9.17 -5.21 13.41
CA ILE A 206 10.08 -4.84 12.32
C ILE A 206 10.70 -6.10 11.74
N ILE A 207 10.60 -6.27 10.42
CA ILE A 207 11.21 -7.38 9.67
C ILE A 207 12.17 -6.78 8.64
N ASP A 208 13.47 -6.93 8.88
CA ASP A 208 14.50 -6.66 7.87
C ASP A 208 14.47 -7.76 6.79
N THR A 209 14.28 -7.34 5.55
CA THR A 209 14.12 -8.24 4.39
C THR A 209 15.35 -8.31 3.50
N ASP A 210 16.49 -7.70 3.87
CA ASP A 210 17.68 -7.63 3.00
C ASP A 210 18.27 -9.00 2.69
N MET A 211 18.26 -9.90 3.67
CA MET A 211 18.86 -11.24 3.58
C MET A 211 17.84 -12.38 3.68
N LEU A 212 16.55 -12.08 3.55
CA LEU A 212 15.47 -13.06 3.68
C LEU A 212 14.82 -13.36 2.33
N GLY A 213 14.51 -14.63 2.10
CA GLY A 213 13.63 -15.03 1.01
C GLY A 213 12.18 -14.61 1.30
N ILE A 214 11.36 -14.52 0.25
CA ILE A 214 9.94 -14.19 0.39
C ILE A 214 9.23 -15.14 1.38
N ASP A 215 9.51 -16.44 1.30
CA ASP A 215 8.84 -17.45 2.13
C ASP A 215 9.16 -17.28 3.62
N ASP A 216 10.40 -16.90 3.96
CA ASP A 216 10.83 -16.62 5.33
C ASP A 216 10.12 -15.38 5.89
N VAL A 217 10.00 -14.33 5.07
CA VAL A 217 9.31 -13.10 5.48
C VAL A 217 7.83 -13.37 5.71
N VAL A 218 7.19 -14.12 4.80
CA VAL A 218 5.79 -14.51 4.92
C VAL A 218 5.57 -15.38 6.15
N GLU A 219 6.48 -16.33 6.44
CA GLU A 219 6.35 -17.20 7.62
C GLU A 219 6.40 -16.38 8.91
N ARG A 220 7.35 -15.45 9.02
CA ARG A 220 7.43 -14.54 10.18
C ARG A 220 6.15 -13.71 10.36
N CYS A 221 5.53 -13.26 9.26
CA CYS A 221 4.28 -12.51 9.33
C CYS A 221 3.12 -13.40 9.82
N VAL A 222 3.05 -14.65 9.37
CA VAL A 222 2.02 -15.62 9.78
C VAL A 222 2.21 -16.04 11.24
N GLU A 223 3.45 -16.30 11.68
CA GLU A 223 3.77 -16.60 13.08
C GLU A 223 3.41 -15.45 14.01
N ALA A 224 3.73 -14.21 13.61
CA ALA A 224 3.33 -13.01 14.33
C ALA A 224 1.80 -12.93 14.47
N TYR A 225 1.07 -13.21 13.38
CA TYR A 225 -0.39 -13.23 13.39
C TYR A 225 -0.95 -14.27 14.36
N ARG A 226 -0.49 -15.52 14.28
CA ARG A 226 -0.93 -16.62 15.16
C ARG A 226 -0.68 -16.30 16.62
N THR A 227 0.53 -15.84 16.93
CA THR A 227 0.93 -15.44 18.29
C THR A 227 0.03 -14.35 18.85
N ALA A 228 -0.27 -13.31 18.06
CA ALA A 228 -1.08 -12.18 18.49
C ALA A 228 -2.58 -12.51 18.63
N ASN A 229 -3.06 -13.56 17.96
CA ASN A 229 -4.48 -13.94 17.94
C ASN A 229 -4.81 -15.23 18.72
N GLY A 230 -3.79 -15.95 19.21
CA GLY A 230 -3.96 -17.18 19.97
C GLY A 230 -4.35 -18.38 19.11
N ASP A 231 -3.96 -18.36 17.83
CA ASP A 231 -4.20 -19.42 16.83
C ASP A 231 -3.03 -20.41 16.73
#